data_AF-A0A4R3JS22-F1
#
_entry.id   AF-A0A4R3JS22-F1
#
_cell.length_a   1.000
_cell.length_b   1.000
_cell.length_c   1.000
_cell.angle_alpha   90.00
_cell.angle_beta   90.00
_cell.angle_gamma   90.00
#
_symmetry.space_group_name_H-M   'P 1'
#
loop_
_entity.id
_entity.type
_entity.pdbx_description
1 polymer ?
#
loop_
_entity_poly.entity_id
_entity_poly.type
_entity_poly.pdbx_seq_one_letter_code
_entity_poly.pdbx_strand_id
1 'polypeptide(L)'
;MEEKRNPIAIIVTRFGEIKIELYPKEAPNTVNCFISLAKKGLFDHRKIRRIAPGFVLQPSYSDFEDERCAISLDGEYRNNGFPNDIPFERGTVAMGGEGNVASGSCFFIQCVVKPLALAMGI
;
A
#
# COMPACT_ATOMS: atom_id res chain seq x y z
N MET A 1 -26.43 15.13 -3.04
CA MET A 1 -25.56 14.17 -2.34
C MET A 1 -24.14 14.68 -2.46
N GLU A 2 -23.48 14.96 -1.34
CA GLU A 2 -22.12 15.48 -1.34
C GLU A 2 -21.17 14.32 -1.67
N GLU A 3 -20.54 14.37 -2.86
CA GLU A 3 -19.49 13.42 -3.19
C GLU A 3 -18.30 13.67 -2.25
N LYS A 4 -18.20 12.83 -1.22
CA LYS A 4 -17.06 12.82 -0.32
C LYS A 4 -15.83 12.46 -1.13
N ARG A 5 -14.97 13.45 -1.39
CA ARG A 5 -13.72 13.25 -2.11
C ARG A 5 -12.84 12.24 -1.36
N ASN A 6 -12.19 11.38 -2.11
CA ASN A 6 -11.25 10.42 -1.58
C ASN A 6 -10.05 11.13 -0.91
N PRO A 7 -9.48 10.58 0.17
CA PRO A 7 -8.27 11.11 0.77
C PRO A 7 -7.08 11.05 -0.21
N ILE A 8 -6.26 12.10 -0.21
CA ILE A 8 -5.00 12.14 -0.96
C ILE A 8 -3.84 12.06 0.03
N ALA A 9 -2.94 11.11 -0.18
CA ALA A 9 -1.66 11.03 0.49
C ALA A 9 -0.56 11.60 -0.42
N ILE A 10 0.38 12.34 0.15
CA ILE A 10 1.53 12.90 -0.56
C ILE A 10 2.79 12.32 0.06
N ILE A 11 3.55 11.57 -0.74
CA ILE A 11 4.87 11.07 -0.37
C ILE A 11 5.90 12.03 -0.93
N VAL A 12 6.61 12.74 -0.06
CA VAL A 12 7.69 13.64 -0.45
C VAL A 12 9.00 12.86 -0.47
N THR A 13 9.65 12.83 -1.62
CA THR A 13 10.97 12.20 -1.79
C THR A 13 11.98 13.22 -2.27
N ARG A 14 13.28 12.87 -2.21
CA ARG A 14 14.34 13.70 -2.82
C ARG A 14 14.21 13.87 -4.34
N PHE A 15 13.37 13.05 -4.99
CA PHE A 15 13.14 13.07 -6.43
C PHE A 15 11.84 13.77 -6.82
N GLY A 16 11.08 14.29 -5.84
CA GLY A 16 9.79 14.92 -6.04
C GLY A 16 8.66 14.27 -5.24
N GLU A 17 7.46 14.78 -5.45
CA GLU A 17 6.24 14.34 -4.78
C GLU A 17 5.54 13.22 -5.56
N ILE A 18 5.03 12.24 -4.83
CA ILE A 18 4.13 11.21 -5.34
C ILE A 18 2.78 11.42 -4.66
N LYS A 19 1.74 11.71 -5.46
CA LYS A 19 0.36 11.86 -4.97
C LYS A 19 -0.39 10.55 -5.17
N ILE A 20 -1.02 10.07 -4.11
CA ILE A 20 -1.76 8.80 -4.08
C ILE A 20 -3.18 9.11 -3.63
N GLU A 21 -4.15 8.74 -4.45
CA GLU A 21 -5.56 8.73 -4.06
C GLU A 21 -5.89 7.41 -3.35
N LEU A 22 -6.53 7.50 -2.19
CA LEU A 22 -6.89 6.35 -1.37
C LEU A 22 -8.39 6.07 -1.51
N TYR A 23 -8.77 4.78 -1.51
CA TYR A 23 -10.16 4.35 -1.71
C TYR A 23 -10.76 3.72 -0.45
N PRO A 24 -11.18 4.49 0.58
CA PRO A 24 -11.74 3.94 1.81
C PRO A 24 -13.00 3.09 1.63
N LYS A 25 -13.71 3.23 0.51
CA LYS A 25 -14.88 2.39 0.19
C LYS A 25 -14.47 0.99 -0.27
N GLU A 26 -13.37 0.88 -0.99
CA GLU A 26 -12.88 -0.38 -1.58
C GLU A 26 -11.93 -1.14 -0.64
N ALA A 27 -11.25 -0.43 0.26
CA ALA A 27 -10.32 -1.04 1.22
C ALA A 27 -10.32 -0.26 2.56
N PRO A 28 -11.41 -0.31 3.34
CA PRO A 28 -11.59 0.52 4.53
C PRO A 28 -10.52 0.30 5.61
N ASN A 29 -10.18 -0.95 5.93
CA ASN A 29 -9.19 -1.24 6.98
C ASN A 29 -7.78 -0.87 6.54
N THR A 30 -7.44 -1.19 5.29
CA THR A 30 -6.16 -0.88 4.65
C THR A 30 -5.91 0.62 4.64
N VAL A 31 -6.88 1.39 4.16
CA VAL A 31 -6.78 2.86 4.06
C VAL A 31 -6.73 3.49 5.45
N ASN A 32 -7.56 3.04 6.39
CA ASN A 32 -7.53 3.56 7.76
C ASN A 32 -6.20 3.27 8.45
N CYS A 33 -5.65 2.07 8.28
CA CYS A 33 -4.34 1.70 8.83
C CYS A 33 -3.23 2.58 8.24
N PHE A 34 -3.18 2.69 6.91
CA PHE A 34 -2.19 3.52 6.22
C PHE A 34 -2.23 4.98 6.70
N ILE A 35 -3.42 5.58 6.75
CA ILE A 35 -3.59 6.96 7.23
C ILE A 35 -3.16 7.10 8.69
N SER A 36 -3.50 6.15 9.55
CA SER A 36 -3.13 6.15 10.96
C SER A 36 -1.60 6.11 11.14
N LEU A 37 -0.92 5.23 10.41
CA LEU A 37 0.53 5.10 10.44
C LEU A 37 1.24 6.32 9.84
N ALA A 38 0.72 6.86 8.74
CA ALA A 38 1.24 8.08 8.14
C ALA A 38 1.13 9.27 9.12
N LYS A 39 -0.02 9.45 9.79
CA LYS A 39 -0.21 10.51 10.80
C LYS A 39 0.69 10.35 12.03
N LYS A 40 1.12 9.13 12.33
CA LYS A 40 2.09 8.82 13.39
C LYS A 40 3.55 9.01 12.94
N GLY A 41 3.78 9.45 11.70
CA GLY A 41 5.10 9.63 11.12
C GLY A 41 5.86 8.33 10.90
N LEU A 42 5.17 7.19 10.74
CA LEU A 42 5.85 5.89 10.57
C LEU A 42 6.75 5.91 9.33
N PHE A 43 6.28 6.50 8.24
CA PHE A 43 6.95 6.47 6.94
C PHE A 43 8.03 7.55 6.79
N ASP A 44 8.12 8.49 7.73
CA ASP A 44 9.01 9.65 7.63
C ASP A 44 10.48 9.25 7.77
N HIS A 45 11.34 9.91 6.99
CA HIS A 45 12.79 9.71 6.99
C HIS A 45 13.24 8.26 6.71
N ARG A 46 12.39 7.43 6.11
CA ARG A 46 12.74 6.06 5.73
C ARG A 46 13.01 5.91 4.24
N LYS A 47 13.89 4.95 3.91
CA LYS A 47 14.24 4.62 2.53
C LYS A 47 13.25 3.61 1.96
N ILE A 48 12.91 3.78 0.69
CA ILE A 48 12.22 2.73 -0.09
C ILE A 48 13.16 1.53 -0.20
N ARG A 49 12.78 0.39 0.39
CA ARG A 49 13.66 -0.80 0.51
C ARG A 49 13.81 -1.56 -0.80
N ARG A 50 12.79 -1.54 -1.67
CA ARG A 50 12.83 -2.23 -2.95
C ARG A 50 12.35 -1.34 -4.08
N ILE A 51 13.20 -1.23 -5.10
CA ILE A 51 12.91 -0.56 -6.36
C ILE A 51 13.26 -1.56 -7.47
N ALA A 52 12.26 -2.10 -8.14
CA ALA A 52 12.43 -3.04 -9.23
C ALA A 52 11.84 -2.42 -10.52
N PRO A 53 12.66 -1.80 -11.38
CA PRO A 53 12.21 -1.25 -12.65
C PRO A 53 11.45 -2.29 -13.46
N GLY A 54 10.30 -1.91 -14.01
CA GLY A 54 9.45 -2.88 -14.72
C GLY A 54 8.67 -3.83 -13.82
N PHE A 55 8.62 -3.57 -12.51
CA PHE A 55 7.79 -4.35 -11.60
C PHE A 55 7.16 -3.47 -10.52
N VAL A 56 7.93 -3.03 -9.53
CA VAL A 56 7.37 -2.48 -8.29
C VAL A 56 8.28 -1.47 -7.61
N LEU A 57 7.67 -0.43 -7.03
CA LEU A 57 8.27 0.43 -6.01
C LEU A 57 7.65 0.06 -4.66
N GLN A 58 8.43 -0.47 -3.72
CA GLN A 58 7.91 -1.05 -2.48
C GLN A 58 8.61 -0.45 -1.25
N PRO A 59 7.97 0.51 -0.58
CA PRO A 59 8.30 0.89 0.79
C PRO A 59 7.85 -0.23 1.76
N SER A 60 8.81 -0.78 2.50
CA SER A 60 8.57 -1.86 3.46
C SER A 60 9.46 -1.65 4.68
N TYR A 61 8.87 -1.71 5.87
CA TYR A 61 9.59 -1.48 7.12
C TYR A 61 9.32 -2.61 8.11
N SER A 62 10.36 -3.10 8.76
CA SER A 62 10.25 -4.20 9.71
C SER A 62 10.07 -3.69 11.14
N ASP A 63 9.38 -4.49 11.94
CA ASP A 63 9.28 -4.37 13.40
C ASP A 63 10.63 -4.47 14.12
N PHE A 64 11.64 -5.13 13.54
CA PHE A 64 13.02 -5.05 14.03
C PHE A 64 13.60 -3.62 13.99
N GLU A 65 13.09 -2.75 13.11
CA GLU A 65 13.51 -1.35 13.03
C GLU A 65 12.66 -0.43 13.92
N ASP A 66 11.37 -0.76 14.05
CA ASP A 66 10.39 0.03 14.78
C ASP A 66 9.16 -0.82 15.10
N GLU A 67 8.87 -1.02 16.38
CA GLU A 67 7.73 -1.82 16.85
C GLU A 67 6.38 -1.38 16.27
N ARG A 68 6.25 -0.12 15.86
CA ARG A 68 5.03 0.41 15.19
C ARG A 68 4.77 -0.26 13.83
N CYS A 69 5.74 -0.97 13.26
CA CYS A 69 5.60 -1.77 12.05
C CYS A 69 4.95 -3.14 12.30
N ALA A 70 4.82 -3.59 13.55
CA ALA A 70 4.21 -4.88 13.91
C ALA A 70 2.67 -4.84 13.80
N ILE A 71 2.15 -4.42 12.64
CA ILE A 71 0.72 -4.33 12.36
C ILE A 71 0.38 -5.27 11.21
N SER A 72 -0.50 -6.22 11.52
CA SER A 72 -1.10 -7.14 10.56
C SER A 72 -2.60 -6.89 10.48
N LEU A 73 -3.16 -7.01 9.28
CA LEU A 73 -4.57 -6.84 8.98
C LEU A 73 -5.03 -8.02 8.12
N ASP A 74 -6.32 -8.30 8.10
CA ASP A 74 -6.88 -9.16 7.06
C ASP A 74 -6.79 -8.43 5.71
N GLY A 75 -6.29 -9.14 4.70
CA GLY A 75 -6.11 -8.57 3.37
C GLY A 75 -7.43 -8.26 2.67
N GLU A 76 -7.63 -7.00 2.25
CA GLU A 76 -8.84 -6.56 1.54
C GLU A 76 -8.71 -6.74 0.02
N TYR A 77 -8.53 -7.98 -0.43
CA TYR A 77 -8.46 -8.37 -1.84
C TYR A 77 -9.28 -9.62 -2.15
N ARG A 78 -9.61 -9.83 -3.43
CA ARG A 78 -10.50 -10.91 -3.89
C ARG A 78 -10.11 -12.32 -3.44
N ASN A 79 -8.82 -12.64 -3.41
CA ASN A 79 -8.35 -13.96 -2.98
C ASN A 79 -8.62 -14.25 -1.49
N ASN A 80 -8.86 -13.21 -0.68
CA ASN A 80 -9.30 -13.33 0.71
C ASN A 80 -10.84 -13.16 0.85
N GLY A 81 -11.60 -13.28 -0.24
CA GLY A 81 -13.05 -13.14 -0.26
C GLY A 81 -13.57 -11.70 -0.12
N PHE A 82 -12.70 -10.70 -0.14
CA PHE A 82 -13.08 -9.29 -0.04
C PHE A 82 -13.44 -8.71 -1.42
N PRO A 83 -14.59 -8.01 -1.58
CA PRO A 83 -14.97 -7.40 -2.84
C PRO A 83 -14.15 -6.14 -3.09
N ASN A 84 -12.99 -6.30 -3.74
CA ASN A 84 -12.14 -5.20 -4.20
C ASN A 84 -11.86 -5.39 -5.70
N ASP A 85 -12.39 -4.46 -6.49
CA ASP A 85 -12.38 -4.53 -7.95
C ASP A 85 -11.38 -3.56 -8.59
N ILE A 86 -10.51 -2.93 -7.78
CA ILE A 86 -9.46 -2.06 -8.29
C ILE A 86 -8.45 -2.91 -9.08
N PRO A 87 -8.25 -2.65 -10.38
CA PRO A 87 -7.31 -3.40 -11.18
C PRO A 87 -5.86 -3.04 -10.83
N PHE A 88 -4.97 -4.03 -10.91
CA PHE A 88 -3.52 -3.85 -10.75
C PHE A 88 -2.90 -3.34 -12.05
N GLU A 89 -3.03 -2.04 -12.29
CA GLU A 89 -2.44 -1.33 -13.43
C GLU A 89 -1.27 -0.46 -12.98
N ARG A 90 -0.54 0.11 -13.94
CA ARG A 90 0.56 1.03 -13.63
C ARG A 90 0.04 2.19 -12.78
N GLY A 91 0.64 2.39 -11.61
CA GLY A 91 0.26 3.44 -10.65
C GLY A 91 -0.68 2.96 -9.55
N THR A 92 -1.28 1.76 -9.66
CA THR A 92 -2.07 1.19 -8.57
C THR A 92 -1.21 1.02 -7.33
N VAL A 93 -1.77 1.41 -6.18
CA VAL A 93 -1.15 1.25 -4.87
C VAL A 93 -1.92 0.18 -4.10
N ALA A 94 -1.19 -0.78 -3.55
CA ALA A 94 -1.75 -1.84 -2.72
C ALA A 94 -0.87 -2.14 -1.52
N MET A 95 -1.47 -2.72 -0.48
CA MET A 95 -0.75 -3.14 0.71
C MET A 95 -0.03 -4.46 0.45
N GLY A 96 1.23 -4.55 0.87
CA GLY A 96 2.00 -5.78 0.84
C GLY A 96 1.56 -6.73 1.95
N GLY A 97 1.88 -8.01 1.82
CA GLY A 97 1.42 -9.04 2.74
C GLY A 97 1.82 -10.45 2.30
N GLU A 98 1.36 -11.44 3.05
CA GLU A 98 1.60 -12.87 2.79
C GLU A 98 0.29 -13.63 2.99
N GLY A 99 -0.04 -14.53 2.06
CA GLY A 99 -1.27 -15.32 2.11
C GLY A 99 -2.53 -14.44 2.14
N ASN A 100 -3.24 -14.45 3.28
CA ASN A 100 -4.45 -13.67 3.56
C ASN A 100 -4.19 -12.45 4.47
N VAL A 101 -2.94 -12.22 4.86
CA VAL A 101 -2.54 -11.18 5.81
C VAL A 101 -1.90 -10.02 5.07
N ALA A 102 -2.35 -8.80 5.35
CA ALA A 102 -1.73 -7.56 4.90
C ALA A 102 -0.86 -6.94 6.01
N SER A 103 0.28 -6.37 5.64
CA SER A 103 1.21 -5.68 6.54
C SER A 103 0.99 -4.18 6.50
N GLY A 104 0.68 -3.56 7.64
CA GLY A 104 0.41 -2.12 7.73
C GLY A 104 1.61 -1.24 7.36
N SER A 105 2.83 -1.73 7.52
CA SER A 105 4.07 -1.01 7.23
C SER A 105 4.65 -1.28 5.85
N CYS A 106 3.97 -2.08 5.01
CA CYS A 106 4.42 -2.42 3.67
C CYS A 106 3.36 -2.10 2.64
N PHE A 107 3.70 -1.29 1.64
CA PHE A 107 2.85 -1.07 0.47
C PHE A 107 3.70 -1.04 -0.78
N PHE A 108 3.04 -1.12 -1.93
CA PHE A 108 3.71 -1.09 -3.21
C PHE A 108 2.96 -0.28 -4.25
N ILE A 109 3.72 0.36 -5.14
CA ILE A 109 3.23 1.08 -6.30
C ILE A 109 3.62 0.26 -7.54
N GLN A 110 2.60 -0.13 -8.31
CA GLN A 110 2.78 -0.94 -9.50
C GLN A 110 3.47 -0.12 -10.62
N CYS A 111 4.62 -0.59 -11.10
CA CYS A 111 5.39 0.13 -12.14
C CYS A 111 5.12 -0.37 -13.56
N VAL A 112 4.35 -1.44 -13.75
CA VAL A 112 4.02 -2.00 -15.08
C VAL A 112 2.55 -2.26 -15.33
N VAL A 113 2.21 -2.25 -16.61
CA VAL A 113 0.90 -2.58 -17.18
C VAL A 113 0.66 -4.09 -17.34
N LYS A 114 1.53 -4.95 -16.77
CA LYS A 114 1.39 -6.41 -16.90
C LYS A 114 0.56 -6.97 -15.73
N PRO A 115 -0.41 -7.87 -15.99
CA PRO A 115 -1.18 -8.49 -14.92
C PRO A 115 -0.25 -9.19 -13.95
N LEU A 116 -0.46 -8.93 -12.67
CA LEU A 116 0.34 -9.40 -11.55
C LEU A 116 0.09 -10.90 -11.29
N ALA A 117 0.39 -11.76 -12.26
CA ALA A 117 0.32 -13.21 -12.09
C ALA A 117 1.47 -13.78 -11.23
N LEU A 118 2.43 -12.93 -10.82
CA LEU A 118 3.66 -13.36 -10.15
C LEU A 118 3.81 -12.92 -8.69
N ALA A 119 2.85 -12.19 -8.11
CA ALA A 119 2.98 -11.69 -6.72
C ALA A 119 2.21 -12.52 -5.68
N MET A 120 1.45 -13.55 -6.09
CA MET A 120 0.72 -14.45 -5.19
C MET A 120 1.26 -15.88 -5.28
N GLY A 121 2.59 -15.98 -5.22
CA GLY A 121 3.31 -17.25 -5.32
C GLY A 121 4.19 -17.52 -4.12
N ILE A 122 3.75 -17.15 -2.92
CA ILE A 122 3.99 -17.81 -1.61
C ILE A 122 2.87 -17.36 -0.68
#